data_AF-A0A1B1PRJ6-F1
#
_entry.id   AF-A0A1B1PRJ6-F1
#
_cell.length_a   1.000
_cell.length_b   1.000
_cell.length_c   1.000
_cell.angle_alpha   90.00
_cell.angle_beta   90.00
_cell.angle_gamma   90.00
#
_symmetry.space_group_name_H-M   'P 1'
#
loop_
_entity.id
_entity.type
_entity.pdbx_description
1 polymer ?
#
loop_
_entity_poly.entity_id
_entity_poly.type
_entity_poly.pdbx_seq_one_letter_code
_entity_poly.pdbx_strand_id
1 'polypeptide(L)'
;MTTIPISPQVFAALMATVAILLVAAYLPKQVRQALSPVEAFQKRLGYERLDSGLFLVLVLLAVGAAVVWLALLLLLVVGLVGLILDTGWSDIPPLNPITDEAKEAVWNWRFKLAQLAALTAVLGAVVTLPITLNRLRLTRAQTETAKEALFNQKITEAAADLHAQRQVTLPETYKKLKGDTARKRFNGWEDDVVRRTAAIDRLEGLVRERPEREIAERVARILSMYVRELSRETWPAETPPKTDDPKELRQWARGLPPLRSDMEAAVVTLSRLAAIVGLPARDLPFDLQESNLQRARLSGQDLQGAHLGGRRCRGRTSARRICRGRTSALRRCKARNLARRTCKARHSFLQRCRERTSAWRR
;
A
#
# COMPACT_ATOMS: atom_id res chain seq x y z
N MET A 1 -22.94 37.31 -40.42
CA MET A 1 -23.64 36.75 -39.25
C MET A 1 -23.78 35.26 -39.46
N THR A 2 -22.94 34.46 -38.81
CA THR A 2 -22.93 33.00 -38.92
C THR A 2 -23.81 32.41 -37.81
N THR A 3 -25.01 31.95 -38.17
CA THR A 3 -25.89 31.20 -37.27
C THR A 3 -25.34 29.77 -37.14
N ILE A 4 -24.85 29.41 -35.95
CA ILE A 4 -24.48 28.02 -35.65
C ILE A 4 -25.79 27.22 -35.55
N PRO A 5 -26.00 26.17 -36.36
CA PRO A 5 -27.22 25.37 -36.31
C PRO A 5 -27.18 24.46 -35.07
N ILE A 6 -27.55 25.01 -33.92
CA ILE A 6 -27.76 24.21 -32.70
C ILE A 6 -29.13 23.56 -32.83
N SER A 7 -29.19 22.23 -32.81
CA SER A 7 -30.46 21.52 -32.87
C SER A 7 -31.32 21.89 -31.64
N PRO A 8 -32.66 21.98 -31.79
CA PRO A 8 -33.54 22.38 -30.67
C PRO A 8 -33.38 21.51 -29.43
N GLN A 9 -33.02 20.23 -29.61
CA GLN A 9 -32.76 19.28 -28.54
C GLN A 9 -31.47 19.58 -27.77
N VAL A 10 -30.39 19.95 -28.46
CA VAL A 10 -29.12 20.33 -27.83
C VAL A 10 -29.28 21.66 -27.10
N PHE A 11 -30.03 22.60 -27.67
CA PHE A 11 -30.35 23.86 -27.00
C PHE A 11 -31.19 23.63 -25.73
N ALA A 12 -32.22 22.78 -25.78
CA ALA A 12 -33.02 22.43 -24.61
C ALA A 12 -32.19 21.74 -23.51
N ALA A 13 -31.28 20.84 -23.88
CA ALA A 13 -30.38 20.19 -22.92
C ALA A 13 -29.38 21.17 -22.27
N LEU A 14 -28.85 22.12 -23.05
CA LEU A 14 -27.97 23.18 -22.56
C LEU A 14 -28.71 24.14 -21.62
N MET A 15 -29.94 24.53 -21.97
CA MET A 15 -30.77 25.40 -21.14
C MET A 15 -31.21 24.69 -19.85
N ALA A 16 -31.50 23.40 -19.89
CA ALA A 16 -31.81 22.61 -18.70
C ALA A 16 -30.60 22.51 -17.76
N THR A 17 -29.39 22.29 -18.29
CA THR A 17 -28.16 22.25 -17.47
C THR A 17 -27.82 23.60 -16.86
N VAL A 18 -27.97 24.70 -17.61
CA VAL A 18 -27.80 26.07 -17.09
C VAL A 18 -28.86 26.41 -16.04
N ALA A 19 -30.12 26.01 -16.24
CA ALA A 19 -31.19 26.22 -15.27
C ALA A 19 -30.94 25.44 -13.96
N ILE A 20 -30.45 24.21 -14.05
CA ILE A 20 -30.08 23.40 -12.87
C ILE A 20 -28.92 24.05 -12.11
N LEU A 21 -27.89 24.54 -12.82
CA LEU A 21 -26.77 25.27 -12.21
C LEU A 21 -27.22 26.58 -11.55
N LEU A 22 -28.16 27.31 -12.15
CA LEU A 22 -28.73 28.53 -11.59
C LEU A 22 -29.58 28.24 -10.34
N VAL A 23 -30.41 27.20 -10.37
CA VAL A 23 -31.19 26.76 -9.20
C VAL A 23 -30.26 26.31 -8.06
N ALA A 24 -29.16 25.63 -8.37
CA ALA A 24 -28.14 25.26 -7.39
C ALA A 24 -27.43 26.48 -6.79
N ALA A 25 -27.15 27.51 -7.60
CA ALA A 25 -26.50 28.75 -7.15
C ALA A 25 -27.45 29.66 -6.33
N TYR A 26 -28.75 29.67 -6.65
CA TYR A 26 -29.77 30.51 -6.02
C TYR A 26 -30.59 29.81 -4.94
N LEU A 27 -30.22 28.57 -4.57
CA LEU A 27 -30.93 27.81 -3.55
C LEU A 27 -30.94 28.60 -2.22
N PRO A 28 -32.13 29.01 -1.71
CA PRO A 28 -32.23 29.99 -0.64
C PRO A 28 -31.65 29.46 0.68
N LYS A 29 -31.08 30.35 1.49
CA LYS A 29 -30.50 30.04 2.82
C LYS A 29 -31.43 29.25 3.74
N GLN A 30 -32.75 29.30 3.54
CA GLN A 30 -33.75 28.53 4.31
C GLN A 30 -33.70 27.02 4.02
N VAL A 31 -33.32 26.59 2.81
CA VAL A 31 -33.14 25.15 2.50
C VAL A 31 -31.88 24.58 3.17
N ARG A 32 -30.88 25.43 3.46
CA ARG A 32 -29.67 25.04 4.21
C ARG A 32 -29.95 24.66 5.67
N GLN A 33 -31.07 25.08 6.26
CA GLN A 33 -31.47 24.61 7.60
C GLN A 33 -32.21 23.26 7.55
N ALA A 34 -32.76 22.87 6.40
CA ALA A 34 -33.35 21.55 6.15
C ALA A 34 -32.31 20.49 5.70
N LEU A 35 -31.01 20.81 5.74
CA LEU A 35 -29.92 19.92 5.32
C LEU A 35 -29.51 18.88 6.38
N SER A 36 -30.01 18.97 7.62
CA SER A 36 -29.70 18.00 8.69
C SER A 36 -30.03 16.52 8.34
N PRO A 37 -31.17 16.19 7.68
CA PRO A 37 -31.38 14.82 7.18
C PRO A 37 -30.47 14.44 6.01
N VAL A 38 -30.06 15.41 5.18
CA VAL A 38 -29.16 15.17 4.04
C VAL A 38 -27.75 14.85 4.54
N GLU A 39 -27.26 15.56 5.55
CA GLU A 39 -25.98 15.29 6.20
C GLU A 39 -25.97 13.92 6.88
N ALA A 40 -27.08 13.53 7.54
CA ALA A 40 -27.24 12.19 8.11
C ALA A 40 -27.23 11.09 7.04
N PHE A 41 -27.83 11.34 5.88
CA PHE A 41 -27.83 10.41 4.75
C PHE A 41 -26.47 10.35 4.05
N GLN A 42 -25.81 11.49 3.87
CA GLN A 42 -24.45 11.61 3.34
C GLN A 42 -23.44 10.85 4.22
N LYS A 43 -23.61 10.93 5.54
CA LYS A 43 -22.83 10.17 6.53
C LYS A 43 -23.05 8.67 6.41
N ARG A 44 -24.30 8.22 6.26
CA ARG A 44 -24.62 6.79 6.03
C ARG A 44 -24.04 6.25 4.73
N LEU A 45 -23.93 7.10 3.71
CA LEU A 45 -23.34 6.74 2.42
C LEU A 45 -21.81 6.90 2.37
N GLY A 46 -21.18 7.40 3.44
CA GLY A 46 -19.72 7.55 3.53
C GLY A 46 -19.14 8.70 2.69
N TYR A 47 -19.96 9.66 2.25
CA TYR A 47 -19.52 10.79 1.42
C TYR A 47 -19.24 12.06 2.25
N GLU A 48 -18.76 11.93 3.48
CA GLU A 48 -18.51 13.06 4.40
C GLU A 48 -17.54 14.12 3.84
N ARG A 49 -16.72 13.75 2.83
CA ARG A 49 -15.74 14.66 2.21
C ARG A 49 -16.32 15.55 1.10
N LEU A 50 -17.55 15.32 0.65
CA LEU A 50 -18.20 16.15 -0.38
C LEU A 50 -18.91 17.34 0.24
N ASP A 51 -18.86 18.49 -0.42
CA ASP A 51 -19.72 19.63 -0.08
C ASP A 51 -21.19 19.23 -0.22
N SER A 52 -22.01 19.55 0.81
CA SER A 52 -23.40 19.11 0.88
C SER A 52 -24.23 19.59 -0.31
N GLY A 53 -23.88 20.74 -0.90
CA GLY A 53 -24.49 21.26 -2.13
C GLY A 53 -24.18 20.38 -3.34
N LEU A 54 -22.92 20.01 -3.53
CA LEU A 54 -22.50 19.10 -4.61
C LEU A 54 -23.15 17.72 -4.48
N PHE A 55 -23.24 17.20 -3.26
CA PHE A 55 -23.88 15.92 -2.98
C PHE A 55 -25.36 15.92 -3.41
N LEU A 56 -26.11 16.99 -3.08
CA LEU A 56 -27.52 17.11 -3.47
C LEU A 56 -27.68 17.16 -4.99
N VAL A 57 -26.84 17.92 -5.70
CA VAL A 57 -26.84 17.96 -7.17
C VAL A 57 -26.57 16.58 -7.77
N LEU A 58 -25.60 15.83 -7.23
CA LEU A 58 -25.30 14.47 -7.70
C LEU A 58 -26.44 13.50 -7.45
N VAL A 59 -27.09 13.58 -6.28
CA VAL A 59 -28.26 12.75 -5.97
C VAL A 59 -29.41 13.10 -6.90
N LEU A 60 -29.68 14.39 -7.13
CA LEU A 60 -30.75 14.83 -8.04
C LEU A 60 -30.48 14.40 -9.47
N LEU A 61 -29.22 14.47 -9.93
CA LEU A 61 -28.81 13.97 -11.23
C LEU A 61 -28.97 12.45 -11.33
N ALA A 62 -28.57 11.70 -10.30
CA ALA A 62 -28.70 10.25 -10.27
C ALA A 62 -30.19 9.81 -10.27
N VAL A 63 -31.03 10.47 -9.47
CA VAL A 63 -32.48 10.26 -9.46
C VAL A 63 -33.08 10.61 -10.82
N GLY A 64 -32.70 11.76 -11.40
CA GLY A 64 -33.13 12.16 -12.74
C GLY A 64 -32.75 11.15 -13.81
N ALA A 65 -31.50 10.65 -13.79
CA ALA A 65 -31.03 9.61 -14.69
C ALA A 65 -31.81 8.30 -14.49
N ALA A 66 -32.10 7.91 -13.24
CA ALA A 66 -32.90 6.72 -12.95
C ALA A 66 -34.34 6.85 -13.47
N VAL A 67 -34.96 8.03 -13.33
CA VAL A 67 -36.30 8.31 -13.85
C VAL A 67 -36.31 8.26 -15.38
N VAL A 68 -35.35 8.91 -16.04
CA VAL A 68 -35.21 8.86 -17.50
C VAL A 68 -35.00 7.42 -17.98
N TRP A 69 -34.17 6.65 -17.28
CA TRP A 69 -33.90 5.27 -17.60
C TRP A 69 -35.14 4.37 -17.43
N LEU A 70 -35.91 4.57 -16.36
CA LEU A 70 -37.17 3.86 -16.14
C LEU A 70 -38.23 4.23 -17.17
N ALA A 71 -38.32 5.51 -17.56
CA ALA A 71 -39.21 5.96 -18.62
C ALA A 71 -38.82 5.34 -19.98
N LEU A 72 -37.52 5.29 -20.29
CA LEU A 72 -37.00 4.65 -21.50
C LEU A 72 -37.29 3.14 -21.51
N LEU A 73 -37.12 2.46 -20.38
CA LEU A 73 -37.45 1.05 -20.23
C LEU A 73 -38.95 0.82 -20.43
N LEU A 74 -39.80 1.63 -19.81
CA LEU A 74 -41.25 1.54 -19.96
C LEU A 74 -41.69 1.77 -21.41
N LEU A 75 -41.11 2.78 -22.08
CA LEU A 75 -41.37 3.07 -23.49
C LEU A 75 -40.95 1.90 -24.40
N LEU A 76 -39.79 1.28 -24.16
CA LEU A 76 -39.35 0.09 -24.88
C LEU A 76 -40.27 -1.10 -24.66
N VAL A 77 -40.71 -1.33 -23.42
CA VAL A 77 -41.62 -2.44 -23.08
C VAL A 77 -42.99 -2.24 -23.73
N VAL A 78 -43.57 -1.04 -23.61
CA VAL A 78 -44.86 -0.71 -24.24
C VAL A 78 -44.75 -0.79 -25.77
N GLY A 79 -43.68 -0.27 -26.36
CA GLY A 79 -43.43 -0.35 -27.79
C GLY A 79 -43.26 -1.79 -28.29
N LEU A 80 -42.54 -2.63 -27.54
CA LEU A 80 -42.37 -4.04 -27.86
C LEU A 80 -43.69 -4.82 -27.77
N VAL A 81 -44.46 -4.64 -26.68
CA VAL A 81 -45.78 -5.27 -26.53
C VAL A 81 -46.72 -4.81 -27.64
N GLY A 82 -46.76 -3.50 -27.93
CA GLY A 82 -47.56 -2.96 -29.03
C GLY A 82 -47.20 -3.58 -30.38
N LEU A 83 -45.91 -3.75 -30.67
CA LEU A 83 -45.45 -4.34 -31.92
C LEU A 83 -45.71 -5.86 -32.00
N ILE A 84 -45.60 -6.58 -30.88
CA ILE A 84 -45.98 -8.00 -30.79
C ILE A 84 -47.47 -8.15 -31.09
N LEU A 85 -48.32 -7.32 -30.49
CA LEU A 85 -49.76 -7.34 -30.70
C LEU A 85 -50.13 -6.99 -32.14
N ASP A 86 -49.54 -5.94 -32.70
CA ASP A 86 -49.75 -5.53 -34.10
C ASP A 86 -49.28 -6.61 -35.09
N THR A 87 -48.17 -7.29 -34.81
CA THR A 87 -47.69 -8.41 -35.65
C THR A 87 -48.55 -9.67 -35.49
N GLY A 88 -49.05 -9.94 -34.28
CA GLY A 88 -49.88 -11.11 -33.98
C GLY A 88 -51.30 -11.03 -34.55
N TRP A 89 -51.84 -9.82 -34.69
CA TRP A 89 -53.15 -9.57 -35.30
C TRP A 89 -53.11 -9.24 -36.80
N SER A 90 -51.93 -8.99 -37.38
CA SER A 90 -51.81 -8.78 -38.83
C SER A 90 -51.94 -10.10 -39.60
N ASP A 91 -52.71 -10.09 -40.68
CA ASP A 91 -52.86 -11.24 -41.58
C ASP A 91 -51.50 -11.68 -42.14
N ILE A 92 -51.25 -12.98 -42.12
CA ILE A 92 -50.02 -13.56 -42.66
C ILE A 92 -50.03 -13.35 -44.18
N PRO A 93 -49.04 -12.65 -44.76
CA PRO A 93 -49.04 -12.37 -46.19
C PRO A 93 -48.90 -13.66 -47.00
N PRO A 94 -49.47 -13.71 -48.23
CA PRO A 94 -49.44 -14.90 -49.07
C PRO A 94 -48.00 -15.28 -49.45
N LEU A 95 -47.69 -16.58 -49.43
CA LEU A 95 -46.33 -17.12 -49.70
C LEU A 95 -45.79 -16.75 -51.10
N ASN A 96 -46.69 -16.60 -52.08
CA ASN A 96 -46.36 -16.24 -53.46
C ASN A 96 -47.10 -14.95 -53.86
N PRO A 97 -46.49 -13.76 -53.68
CA PRO A 97 -47.12 -12.50 -54.04
C PRO A 97 -47.10 -12.33 -55.58
N ILE A 98 -48.28 -12.34 -56.19
CA ILE A 98 -48.46 -12.17 -57.65
C ILE A 98 -48.71 -10.70 -57.99
N THR A 99 -49.36 -9.95 -57.10
CA THR A 99 -49.65 -8.51 -57.23
C THR A 99 -48.62 -7.65 -56.50
N ASP A 100 -48.45 -6.39 -56.92
CA ASP A 100 -47.52 -5.47 -56.26
C ASP A 100 -47.96 -5.14 -54.81
N GLU A 101 -49.26 -5.10 -54.53
CA GLU A 101 -49.82 -4.97 -53.18
C GLU A 101 -49.38 -6.12 -52.25
N ALA A 102 -49.36 -7.37 -52.77
CA ALA A 102 -48.92 -8.52 -52.00
C ALA A 102 -47.41 -8.49 -51.71
N LYS A 103 -46.59 -7.91 -52.60
CA LYS A 103 -45.14 -7.74 -52.38
C LYS A 103 -44.86 -6.71 -51.28
N GLU A 104 -45.60 -5.61 -51.25
CA GLU A 104 -45.49 -4.60 -50.19
C GLU A 104 -45.88 -5.16 -48.82
N ALA A 105 -46.94 -5.98 -48.76
CA ALA A 105 -47.37 -6.64 -47.53
C ALA A 105 -46.27 -7.57 -46.94
N VAL A 106 -45.61 -8.37 -47.80
CA VAL A 106 -44.49 -9.24 -47.38
C VAL A 106 -43.31 -8.42 -46.85
N TRP A 107 -42.96 -7.30 -47.50
CA TRP A 107 -41.87 -6.44 -47.06
C TRP A 107 -42.16 -5.76 -45.72
N ASN A 108 -43.37 -5.23 -45.54
CA ASN A 108 -43.81 -4.63 -44.28
C ASN A 108 -43.75 -5.64 -43.13
N TRP A 109 -44.19 -6.88 -43.37
CA TRP A 109 -44.11 -7.95 -42.38
C TRP A 109 -42.66 -8.28 -41.99
N ARG A 110 -41.75 -8.40 -42.96
CA ARG A 110 -40.32 -8.62 -42.69
C ARG A 110 -39.69 -7.47 -41.90
N PHE A 111 -40.07 -6.24 -42.21
CA PHE A 111 -39.59 -5.06 -41.48
C PHE A 111 -40.08 -5.07 -40.02
N LYS A 112 -41.35 -5.41 -39.77
CA LYS A 112 -41.88 -5.60 -38.40
C LYS A 112 -41.10 -6.65 -37.62
N LEU A 113 -40.77 -7.79 -38.24
CA LEU A 113 -39.94 -8.82 -37.60
C LEU A 113 -38.53 -8.32 -37.26
N ALA A 114 -37.88 -7.60 -38.19
CA ALA A 114 -36.57 -7.00 -37.93
C ALA A 114 -36.63 -5.98 -36.78
N GLN A 115 -37.69 -5.17 -36.73
CA GLN A 115 -37.94 -4.21 -35.66
C GLN A 115 -38.18 -4.90 -34.31
N LEU A 116 -38.91 -6.01 -34.29
CA LEU A 116 -39.13 -6.82 -33.07
C LEU A 116 -37.80 -7.36 -32.52
N ALA A 117 -36.95 -7.90 -33.40
CA ALA A 117 -35.64 -8.40 -33.01
C ALA A 117 -34.74 -7.27 -32.46
N ALA A 118 -34.73 -6.12 -33.13
CA ALA A 118 -33.96 -4.95 -32.70
C ALA A 118 -34.43 -4.41 -31.34
N LEU A 119 -35.74 -4.23 -31.13
CA LEU A 119 -36.29 -3.77 -29.85
C LEU A 119 -36.02 -4.76 -28.72
N THR A 120 -36.13 -6.07 -28.98
CA THR A 120 -35.79 -7.11 -27.99
C THR A 120 -34.32 -7.04 -27.59
N ALA A 121 -33.42 -6.87 -28.56
CA ALA A 121 -31.99 -6.73 -28.29
C ALA A 121 -31.68 -5.46 -27.46
N VAL A 122 -32.27 -4.32 -27.82
CA VAL A 122 -32.09 -3.06 -27.08
C VAL A 122 -32.66 -3.16 -25.67
N LEU A 123 -33.84 -3.76 -25.48
CA LEU A 123 -34.44 -3.98 -24.16
C LEU A 123 -33.52 -4.87 -23.29
N GLY A 124 -32.98 -5.95 -23.86
CA GLY A 124 -32.01 -6.80 -23.20
C GLY A 124 -30.75 -6.03 -22.78
N ALA A 125 -30.20 -5.20 -23.68
CA ALA A 125 -29.03 -4.36 -23.38
C ALA A 125 -29.32 -3.33 -22.28
N VAL A 126 -30.47 -2.65 -22.33
CA VAL A 126 -30.90 -1.67 -21.33
C VAL A 126 -30.97 -2.35 -19.97
N VAL A 127 -31.70 -3.47 -19.83
CA VAL A 127 -31.87 -4.20 -18.56
C VAL A 127 -30.55 -4.75 -18.01
N THR A 128 -29.66 -5.26 -18.86
CA THR A 128 -28.40 -5.89 -18.43
C THR A 128 -27.33 -4.88 -18.01
N LEU A 129 -27.34 -3.66 -18.56
CA LEU A 129 -26.34 -2.63 -18.29
C LEU A 129 -26.19 -2.27 -16.79
N PRO A 130 -27.25 -1.93 -16.02
CA PRO A 130 -27.08 -1.60 -14.61
C PRO A 130 -26.62 -2.80 -13.77
N ILE A 131 -27.10 -4.00 -14.10
CA ILE A 131 -26.73 -5.23 -13.40
C ILE A 131 -25.24 -5.54 -13.60
N THR A 132 -24.77 -5.45 -14.84
CA THR A 132 -23.35 -5.66 -15.17
C THR A 132 -22.45 -4.63 -14.52
N LEU A 133 -22.83 -3.35 -14.51
CA LEU A 133 -22.09 -2.29 -13.81
C LEU A 133 -22.02 -2.53 -12.30
N ASN A 134 -23.14 -2.90 -11.67
CA ASN A 134 -23.16 -3.19 -10.23
C ASN A 134 -22.32 -4.42 -9.90
N ARG A 135 -22.40 -5.47 -10.72
CA ARG A 135 -21.55 -6.67 -10.59
C ARG A 135 -20.08 -6.31 -10.69
N LEU A 136 -19.68 -5.52 -11.69
CA LEU A 136 -18.29 -5.08 -11.83
C LEU A 136 -17.81 -4.30 -10.61
N ARG A 137 -18.65 -3.43 -10.04
CA ARG A 137 -18.32 -2.69 -8.82
C ARG A 137 -18.12 -3.63 -7.63
N LEU A 138 -19.03 -4.57 -7.40
CA LEU A 138 -18.94 -5.53 -6.31
C LEU A 138 -17.71 -6.44 -6.46
N THR A 139 -17.45 -6.95 -7.67
CA THR A 139 -16.28 -7.79 -7.94
C THR A 139 -14.97 -7.03 -7.74
N ARG A 140 -14.90 -5.74 -8.10
CA ARG A 140 -13.73 -4.89 -7.80
C ARG A 140 -13.50 -4.77 -6.29
N ALA A 141 -14.53 -4.43 -5.53
CA ALA A 141 -14.44 -4.32 -4.08
C ALA A 141 -14.00 -5.64 -3.42
N GLN A 142 -14.58 -6.78 -3.83
CA GLN A 142 -14.17 -8.09 -3.35
C GLN A 142 -12.71 -8.41 -3.70
N THR A 143 -12.27 -8.06 -4.91
CA THR A 143 -10.88 -8.27 -5.35
C THR A 143 -9.90 -7.43 -4.53
N GLU A 144 -10.25 -6.19 -4.21
CA GLU A 144 -9.45 -5.30 -3.36
C GLU A 144 -9.34 -5.86 -1.94
N THR A 145 -10.45 -6.23 -1.31
CA THR A 145 -10.46 -6.85 0.02
C THR A 145 -9.69 -8.17 0.04
N ALA A 146 -9.83 -9.02 -1.00
CA ALA A 146 -9.08 -10.27 -1.11
C ALA A 146 -7.57 -10.03 -1.23
N LYS A 147 -7.14 -9.01 -1.96
CA LYS A 147 -5.73 -8.60 -2.06
C LYS A 147 -5.17 -8.14 -0.72
N GLU A 148 -5.95 -7.39 0.06
CA GLU A 148 -5.56 -6.96 1.41
C GLU A 148 -5.47 -8.13 2.39
N ALA A 149 -6.47 -9.02 2.38
CA ALA A 149 -6.47 -10.22 3.21
C ALA A 149 -5.28 -11.14 2.90
N LEU A 150 -5.01 -11.39 1.61
CA LEU A 150 -3.87 -12.18 1.17
C LEU A 150 -2.55 -11.54 1.61
N PHE A 151 -2.42 -10.22 1.49
CA PHE A 151 -1.21 -9.52 1.92
C PHE A 151 -0.97 -9.67 3.44
N ASN A 152 -2.02 -9.51 4.25
CA ASN A 152 -1.94 -9.74 5.69
C ASN A 152 -1.60 -11.19 6.04
N GLN A 153 -2.18 -12.16 5.31
CA GLN A 153 -1.85 -13.56 5.46
C GLN A 153 -0.38 -13.84 5.18
N LYS A 154 0.19 -13.28 4.09
CA LYS A 154 1.62 -13.41 3.78
C LYS A 154 2.51 -12.89 4.91
N ILE A 155 2.17 -11.78 5.55
CA ILE A 155 2.92 -11.24 6.71
C ILE A 155 2.82 -12.21 7.89
N THR A 156 1.62 -12.68 8.22
CA THR A 156 1.41 -13.59 9.36
C THR A 156 2.13 -14.92 9.17
N GLU A 157 2.10 -15.49 7.96
CA GLU A 157 2.81 -16.73 7.62
C GLU A 157 4.32 -16.55 7.73
N ALA A 158 4.87 -15.46 7.17
CA ALA A 158 6.30 -15.17 7.29
C ALA A 158 6.71 -14.91 8.75
N ALA A 159 5.86 -14.25 9.56
CA ALA A 159 6.12 -14.06 10.98
C ALA A 159 6.10 -15.39 11.77
N ALA A 160 5.23 -16.33 11.42
CA ALA A 160 5.20 -17.66 12.02
C ALA A 160 6.47 -18.46 11.66
N ASP A 161 6.94 -18.35 10.41
CA ASP A 161 8.16 -19.02 9.95
C ASP A 161 9.44 -18.52 10.63
N LEU A 162 9.43 -17.33 11.27
CA LEU A 162 10.54 -16.86 12.10
C LEU A 162 10.83 -17.77 13.31
N HIS A 163 9.86 -18.59 13.71
CA HIS A 163 9.99 -19.55 14.80
C HIS A 163 10.14 -21.00 14.31
N ALA A 164 10.37 -21.21 13.01
CA ALA A 164 10.47 -22.55 12.44
C ALA A 164 11.57 -23.39 13.11
N GLN A 165 11.27 -24.68 13.31
CA GLN A 165 12.17 -25.70 13.84
C GLN A 165 12.13 -26.92 12.93
N ARG A 166 13.25 -27.63 12.84
CA ARG A 166 13.40 -28.88 12.10
C ARG A 166 13.75 -30.01 13.05
N GLN A 167 13.27 -31.21 12.73
CA GLN A 167 13.65 -32.41 13.47
C GLN A 167 15.03 -32.88 13.00
N VAL A 168 15.95 -33.08 13.94
CA VAL A 168 17.31 -33.56 13.67
C VAL A 168 17.59 -34.78 14.53
N THR A 169 18.14 -35.82 13.91
CA THR A 169 18.62 -36.99 14.63
C THR A 169 20.00 -36.70 15.21
N LEU A 170 20.05 -36.46 16.53
CA LEU A 170 21.30 -36.13 17.22
C LEU A 170 21.98 -37.43 17.70
N PRO A 171 23.31 -37.57 17.49
CA PRO A 171 24.06 -38.66 18.09
C PRO A 171 24.24 -38.40 19.58
N GLU A 172 23.71 -39.28 20.42
CA GLU A 172 23.85 -39.16 21.86
C GLU A 172 25.29 -39.53 22.25
N THR A 173 26.12 -38.53 22.52
CA THR A 173 27.46 -38.75 23.05
C THR A 173 27.37 -38.87 24.57
N TYR A 174 26.95 -40.02 25.06
CA TYR A 174 27.14 -40.36 26.46
C TYR A 174 28.63 -40.59 26.72
N LYS A 175 29.24 -39.85 27.65
CA LYS A 175 30.46 -40.33 28.32
C LYS A 175 30.07 -41.54 29.17
N LYS A 176 30.14 -42.75 28.60
CA LYS A 176 30.22 -43.96 29.44
C LYS A 176 31.61 -44.04 30.05
N LEU A 177 31.68 -44.20 31.38
CA LEU A 177 32.83 -44.84 31.99
C LEU A 177 33.01 -46.22 31.32
N LYS A 178 34.20 -46.48 30.80
CA LYS A 178 34.69 -47.75 30.25
C LYS A 178 33.89 -48.35 29.08
N GLY A 179 34.41 -48.12 27.87
CA GLY A 179 34.77 -49.24 26.98
C GLY A 179 33.81 -49.61 25.85
N ASP A 180 32.58 -49.11 25.79
CA ASP A 180 31.69 -49.49 24.68
C ASP A 180 30.71 -48.38 24.27
N THR A 181 30.97 -47.77 23.10
CA THR A 181 30.18 -46.66 22.53
C THR A 181 29.00 -47.19 21.71
N ALA A 182 27.93 -47.58 22.39
CA ALA A 182 26.63 -47.73 21.74
C ALA A 182 26.07 -46.34 21.41
N ARG A 183 26.12 -45.93 20.13
CA ARG A 183 25.51 -44.69 19.64
C ARG A 183 23.98 -44.86 19.60
N LYS A 184 23.29 -44.42 20.65
CA LYS A 184 21.84 -44.21 20.55
C LYS A 184 21.58 -42.92 19.78
N ARG A 185 20.65 -42.99 18.83
CA ARG A 185 20.16 -41.85 18.05
C ARG A 185 18.82 -41.46 18.63
N PHE A 186 18.63 -40.18 18.97
CA PHE A 186 17.32 -39.66 19.35
C PHE A 186 16.94 -38.52 18.41
N ASN A 187 15.63 -38.32 18.26
CA ASN A 187 15.09 -37.21 17.50
C ASN A 187 14.99 -35.99 18.40
N GLY A 188 15.74 -34.94 18.09
CA GLY A 188 15.66 -33.63 18.73
C GLY A 188 15.06 -32.58 17.79
N TRP A 189 14.70 -31.43 18.34
CA TRP A 189 14.29 -30.26 17.57
C TRP A 189 15.44 -29.25 17.56
N GLU A 190 15.82 -28.79 16.39
CA GLU A 190 16.79 -27.72 16.18
C GLU A 190 16.09 -26.57 15.45
N ASP A 191 16.45 -25.34 15.74
CA ASP A 191 15.93 -24.21 14.98
C ASP A 191 16.31 -24.29 13.49
N ASP A 192 15.33 -24.07 12.61
CA ASP A 192 15.56 -24.08 11.17
C ASP A 192 16.01 -22.70 10.69
N VAL A 193 17.32 -22.46 10.80
CA VAL A 193 17.95 -21.19 10.42
C VAL A 193 17.71 -20.83 8.95
N VAL A 194 17.60 -21.83 8.05
CA VAL A 194 17.38 -21.59 6.62
C VAL A 194 15.96 -21.07 6.40
N ARG A 195 14.95 -21.73 6.98
CA ARG A 195 13.55 -21.30 6.89
C ARG A 195 13.33 -19.95 7.54
N ARG A 196 13.96 -19.67 8.67
CA ARG A 196 13.90 -18.35 9.34
C ARG A 196 14.53 -17.25 8.49
N THR A 197 15.66 -17.52 7.84
CA THR A 197 16.30 -16.57 6.92
C THR A 197 15.41 -16.29 5.71
N ALA A 198 14.81 -17.33 5.12
CA ALA A 198 13.85 -17.17 4.02
C ALA A 198 12.60 -16.37 4.44
N ALA A 199 12.14 -16.53 5.68
CA ALA A 199 11.05 -15.73 6.23
C ALA A 199 11.40 -14.25 6.36
N ILE A 200 12.63 -13.93 6.80
CA ILE A 200 13.17 -12.57 6.85
C ILE A 200 13.23 -11.95 5.44
N ASP A 201 13.74 -12.70 4.46
CA ASP A 201 13.78 -12.26 3.06
C ASP A 201 12.37 -12.05 2.49
N ARG A 202 11.41 -12.91 2.85
CA ARG A 202 9.99 -12.75 2.47
C ARG A 202 9.39 -11.49 3.08
N LEU A 203 9.69 -11.18 4.34
CA LEU A 203 9.26 -9.94 4.99
C LEU A 203 9.86 -8.70 4.31
N GLU A 204 11.14 -8.73 3.92
CA GLU A 204 11.76 -7.67 3.10
C GLU A 204 11.04 -7.55 1.74
N GLY A 205 10.78 -8.68 1.08
CA GLY A 205 10.06 -8.77 -0.18
C GLY A 205 8.66 -8.16 -0.11
N LEU A 206 7.92 -8.36 0.98
CA LEU A 206 6.60 -7.76 1.19
C LEU A 206 6.66 -6.23 1.29
N VAL A 207 7.72 -5.67 1.89
CA VAL A 207 7.95 -4.22 1.91
C VAL A 207 8.33 -3.72 0.52
N ARG A 208 8.99 -4.53 -0.31
CA ARG A 208 9.25 -4.17 -1.73
C ARG A 208 7.98 -4.27 -2.59
N GLU A 209 7.10 -5.24 -2.33
CA GLU A 209 5.80 -5.37 -3.02
C GLU A 209 4.92 -4.14 -2.74
N ARG A 210 4.96 -3.59 -1.52
CA ARG A 210 4.25 -2.37 -1.12
C ARG A 210 5.19 -1.47 -0.28
N PRO A 211 5.89 -0.50 -0.91
CA PRO A 211 6.86 0.36 -0.24
C PRO A 211 6.16 1.47 0.57
N GLU A 212 5.22 1.08 1.42
CA GLU A 212 4.49 1.95 2.31
C GLU A 212 5.20 2.01 3.67
N ARG A 213 5.25 3.21 4.25
CA ARG A 213 5.89 3.45 5.55
C ARG A 213 5.33 2.54 6.65
N GLU A 214 4.01 2.40 6.70
CA GLU A 214 3.32 1.63 7.74
C GLU A 214 3.70 0.15 7.72
N ILE A 215 3.89 -0.42 6.53
CA ILE A 215 4.29 -1.81 6.33
C ILE A 215 5.74 -2.00 6.76
N ALA A 216 6.65 -1.10 6.35
CA ALA A 216 8.04 -1.15 6.78
C ALA A 216 8.18 -1.02 8.30
N GLU A 217 7.42 -0.14 8.94
CA GLU A 217 7.40 -0.01 10.41
C GLU A 217 6.87 -1.29 11.09
N ARG A 218 5.82 -1.92 10.53
CA ARG A 218 5.30 -3.20 11.04
C ARG A 218 6.34 -4.31 10.96
N VAL A 219 6.99 -4.48 9.81
CA VAL A 219 8.06 -5.46 9.60
C VAL A 219 9.26 -5.14 10.51
N ALA A 220 9.62 -3.87 10.65
CA ALA A 220 10.68 -3.46 11.53
C ALA A 220 10.43 -3.84 12.99
N ARG A 221 9.18 -3.70 13.48
CA ARG A 221 8.78 -4.15 14.82
C ARG A 221 8.88 -5.66 14.98
N ILE A 222 8.41 -6.44 14.01
CA ILE A 222 8.47 -7.91 14.04
C ILE A 222 9.92 -8.39 14.12
N LEU A 223 10.79 -7.90 13.23
CA LEU A 223 12.21 -8.28 13.20
C LEU A 223 12.96 -7.80 14.45
N SER A 224 12.62 -6.61 14.95
CA SER A 224 13.16 -6.06 16.19
C SER A 224 12.87 -6.95 17.40
N MET A 225 11.59 -7.33 17.55
CA MET A 225 11.14 -8.24 18.61
C MET A 225 11.83 -9.60 18.48
N TYR A 226 11.87 -10.17 17.28
CA TYR A 226 12.53 -11.43 17.00
C TYR A 226 14.00 -11.45 17.45
N VAL A 227 14.78 -10.43 17.07
CA VAL A 227 16.20 -10.34 17.46
C VAL A 227 16.36 -10.16 18.98
N ARG A 228 15.45 -9.42 19.63
CA ARG A 228 15.47 -9.21 21.08
C ARG A 228 15.16 -10.49 21.85
N GLU A 229 14.12 -11.22 21.47
CA GLU A 229 13.73 -12.45 22.16
C GLU A 229 14.79 -13.55 21.97
N LEU A 230 15.27 -13.77 20.73
CA LEU A 230 16.28 -14.79 20.48
C LEU A 230 17.61 -14.48 21.19
N SER A 231 17.94 -13.19 21.32
CA SER A 231 19.10 -12.76 22.09
C SER A 231 18.98 -13.00 23.59
N ARG A 232 17.77 -12.95 24.15
CA ARG A 232 17.55 -13.08 25.60
C ARG A 232 17.51 -14.54 26.02
N GLU A 233 16.80 -15.36 25.25
CA GLU A 233 16.56 -16.76 25.61
C GLU A 233 17.69 -17.69 25.16
N THR A 234 18.16 -17.54 23.93
CA THR A 234 19.02 -18.54 23.29
C THR A 234 20.47 -18.09 23.15
N TRP A 235 20.72 -16.80 22.92
CA TRP A 235 22.06 -16.27 22.61
C TRP A 235 22.48 -15.11 23.53
N PRO A 236 22.59 -15.34 24.85
CA PRO A 236 22.97 -14.30 25.79
C PRO A 236 24.37 -13.77 25.52
N ALA A 237 24.60 -12.51 25.84
CA ALA A 237 25.87 -11.86 25.60
C ALA A 237 26.97 -12.36 26.55
N GLU A 238 28.13 -12.71 26.01
CA GLU A 238 29.27 -13.07 26.82
C GLU A 238 29.79 -11.87 27.61
N THR A 239 30.25 -12.14 28.83
CA THR A 239 30.85 -11.13 29.70
C THR A 239 32.29 -10.85 29.24
N PRO A 240 32.64 -9.57 29.01
CA PRO A 240 34.02 -9.22 28.70
C PRO A 240 34.93 -9.49 29.91
N PRO A 241 36.22 -9.84 29.69
CA PRO A 241 37.18 -9.97 30.77
C PRO A 241 37.32 -8.64 31.51
N LYS A 242 37.53 -8.71 32.84
CA LYS A 242 37.75 -7.54 33.72
C LYS A 242 39.20 -7.05 33.60
N THR A 243 39.59 -6.70 32.38
CA THR A 243 40.93 -6.26 32.03
C THR A 243 40.84 -4.98 31.21
N ASP A 244 41.77 -4.06 31.44
CA ASP A 244 41.93 -2.87 30.60
C ASP A 244 42.93 -3.09 29.45
N ASP A 245 43.58 -4.26 29.40
CA ASP A 245 44.53 -4.57 28.33
C ASP A 245 43.82 -4.67 26.96
N PRO A 246 44.15 -3.80 26.00
CA PRO A 246 43.60 -3.87 24.66
C PRO A 246 43.90 -5.18 23.92
N LYS A 247 45.01 -5.87 24.24
CA LYS A 247 45.37 -7.15 23.60
C LYS A 247 44.45 -8.27 24.08
N GLU A 248 44.29 -8.42 25.39
CA GLU A 248 43.38 -9.39 26.00
C GLU A 248 41.92 -9.18 25.54
N LEU A 249 41.45 -7.93 25.49
CA LEU A 249 40.12 -7.60 24.95
C LEU A 249 39.95 -7.97 23.48
N ARG A 250 41.00 -7.83 22.66
CA ARG A 250 40.97 -8.24 21.24
C ARG A 250 40.97 -9.76 21.10
N GLN A 251 41.72 -10.46 21.93
CA GLN A 251 41.79 -11.92 21.92
C GLN A 251 40.44 -12.51 22.33
N TRP A 252 39.85 -12.02 23.43
CA TRP A 252 38.48 -12.34 23.82
C TRP A 252 37.48 -12.06 22.68
N ALA A 253 37.51 -10.86 22.10
CA ALA A 253 36.57 -10.51 21.02
C ALA A 253 36.75 -11.36 19.73
N ARG A 254 37.92 -11.96 19.52
CA ARG A 254 38.16 -12.93 18.43
C ARG A 254 37.66 -14.33 18.77
N GLY A 255 37.66 -14.68 20.05
CA GLY A 255 37.19 -15.97 20.58
C GLY A 255 35.67 -16.12 20.64
N LEU A 256 34.92 -15.00 20.68
CA LEU A 256 33.45 -15.01 20.66
C LEU A 256 32.91 -15.85 19.48
N PRO A 257 31.80 -16.58 19.62
CA PRO A 257 31.15 -17.24 18.50
C PRO A 257 30.57 -16.20 17.52
N PRO A 258 30.47 -16.52 16.22
CA PRO A 258 29.78 -15.65 15.28
C PRO A 258 28.31 -15.47 15.68
N LEU A 259 27.73 -14.30 15.38
CA LEU A 259 26.29 -14.11 15.51
C LEU A 259 25.58 -15.12 14.60
N ARG A 260 24.46 -15.66 15.08
CA ARG A 260 23.60 -16.54 14.30
C ARG A 260 23.13 -15.83 13.03
N SER A 261 23.11 -16.55 11.90
CA SER A 261 22.96 -15.95 10.58
C SER A 261 21.58 -15.33 10.35
N ASP A 262 20.51 -15.90 10.91
CA ASP A 262 19.15 -15.35 10.84
C ASP A 262 19.01 -14.03 11.63
N MET A 263 19.60 -13.93 12.83
CA MET A 263 19.66 -12.66 13.58
C MET A 263 20.47 -11.60 12.81
N GLU A 264 21.59 -11.98 12.20
CA GLU A 264 22.37 -11.07 11.36
C GLU A 264 21.55 -10.61 10.14
N ALA A 265 20.86 -11.53 9.46
CA ALA A 265 19.97 -11.24 8.34
C ALA A 265 18.83 -10.30 8.74
N ALA A 266 18.22 -10.50 9.91
CA ALA A 266 17.17 -9.62 10.42
C ALA A 266 17.69 -8.19 10.65
N VAL A 267 18.87 -8.03 11.26
CA VAL A 267 19.47 -6.71 11.49
C VAL A 267 19.90 -6.03 10.18
N VAL A 268 20.42 -6.79 9.23
CA VAL A 268 20.73 -6.29 7.88
C VAL A 268 19.45 -5.83 7.18
N THR A 269 18.39 -6.64 7.22
CA THR A 269 17.08 -6.30 6.64
C THR A 269 16.54 -5.02 7.24
N LEU A 270 16.55 -4.88 8.57
CA LEU A 270 16.13 -3.66 9.28
C LEU A 270 16.83 -2.40 8.75
N SER A 271 18.13 -2.48 8.47
CA SER A 271 18.89 -1.35 7.93
C SER A 271 18.53 -0.98 6.49
N ARG A 272 17.96 -1.91 5.71
CA ARG A 272 17.54 -1.72 4.32
C ARG A 272 16.11 -1.23 4.17
N LEU A 273 15.24 -1.50 5.16
CA LEU A 273 13.82 -1.13 5.09
C LEU A 273 13.61 0.36 4.79
N ALA A 274 14.40 1.24 5.40
CA ALA A 274 14.30 2.67 5.15
C ALA A 274 14.62 3.03 3.69
N ALA A 275 15.65 2.40 3.11
CA ALA A 275 16.02 2.61 1.71
C ALA A 275 14.94 2.11 0.73
N ILE A 276 14.25 1.01 1.06
CA ILE A 276 13.16 0.45 0.23
C ILE A 276 11.98 1.42 0.15
N VAL A 277 11.61 2.06 1.26
CA VAL A 277 10.52 3.05 1.32
C VAL A 277 10.96 4.44 0.83
N GLY A 278 12.26 4.66 0.57
CA GLY A 278 12.79 5.96 0.19
C GLY A 278 12.86 6.97 1.35
N LEU A 279 12.93 6.47 2.60
CA LEU A 279 13.06 7.28 3.81
C LEU A 279 14.54 7.34 4.26
N PRO A 280 14.99 8.44 4.87
CA PRO A 280 16.27 8.44 5.56
C PRO A 280 16.19 7.49 6.75
N ALA A 281 17.27 6.74 7.04
CA ALA A 281 17.25 5.67 8.05
C ALA A 281 16.81 6.10 9.45
N ARG A 282 16.98 7.38 9.81
CA ARG A 282 16.54 7.93 11.10
C ARG A 282 15.02 8.05 11.25
N ASP A 283 14.27 8.07 10.14
CA ASP A 283 12.82 8.28 10.13
C ASP A 283 12.04 6.95 10.19
N LEU A 284 12.74 5.80 10.13
CA LEU A 284 12.18 4.48 10.37
C LEU A 284 12.72 3.95 11.71
N PRO A 285 12.01 4.16 12.84
CA PRO A 285 12.50 3.74 14.14
C PRO A 285 12.41 2.22 14.29
N PHE A 286 13.49 1.61 14.79
CA PHE A 286 13.49 0.20 15.17
C PHE A 286 14.28 -0.04 16.44
N ASP A 287 13.82 -1.00 17.23
CA ASP A 287 14.28 -1.21 18.59
C ASP A 287 14.96 -2.56 18.76
N LEU A 288 16.26 -2.54 19.00
CA LEU A 288 17.01 -3.73 19.40
C LEU A 288 17.69 -3.51 20.75
N GLN A 289 17.12 -2.68 21.62
CA GLN A 289 17.63 -2.50 22.99
C GLN A 289 17.88 -3.86 23.65
N GLU A 290 18.97 -3.93 24.41
CA GLU A 290 19.41 -5.15 25.12
C GLU A 290 19.72 -6.37 24.24
N SER A 291 19.70 -6.24 22.91
CA SER A 291 20.12 -7.33 22.03
C SER A 291 21.64 -7.56 22.05
N ASN A 292 22.01 -8.83 21.95
CA ASN A 292 23.35 -9.33 21.75
C ASN A 292 23.69 -9.26 20.26
N LEU A 293 24.54 -8.30 19.91
CA LEU A 293 25.07 -8.13 18.55
C LEU A 293 26.59 -8.34 18.52
N GLN A 294 27.11 -9.11 19.49
CA GLN A 294 28.52 -9.48 19.51
C GLN A 294 28.87 -10.25 18.22
N ARG A 295 30.00 -9.88 17.60
CA ARG A 295 30.48 -10.41 16.29
C ARG A 295 29.54 -10.29 15.09
N ALA A 296 28.45 -9.53 15.16
CA ALA A 296 27.60 -9.25 13.99
C ALA A 296 28.36 -8.52 12.88
N ARG A 297 28.21 -8.93 11.61
CA ARG A 297 28.85 -8.26 10.47
C ARG A 297 27.97 -7.14 9.91
N LEU A 298 27.97 -6.01 10.59
CA LEU A 298 27.14 -4.85 10.24
C LEU A 298 27.89 -3.78 9.43
N SER A 299 28.98 -4.14 8.75
CA SER A 299 29.74 -3.19 7.93
C SER A 299 28.93 -2.73 6.72
N GLY A 300 28.81 -1.41 6.55
CA GLY A 300 28.07 -0.81 5.43
C GLY A 300 26.55 -0.72 5.65
N GLN A 301 26.03 -1.13 6.81
CA GLN A 301 24.61 -1.02 7.13
C GLN A 301 24.29 0.33 7.79
N ASP A 302 23.16 0.94 7.42
CA ASP A 302 22.68 2.19 8.02
C ASP A 302 21.75 1.90 9.22
N LEU A 303 22.24 2.19 10.43
CA LEU A 303 21.53 1.94 11.69
C LEU A 303 21.15 3.25 12.41
N GLN A 304 21.04 4.36 11.69
CA GLN A 304 20.77 5.68 12.30
C GLN A 304 19.40 5.79 13.00
N GLY A 305 18.39 5.00 12.58
CA GLY A 305 17.08 4.91 13.25
C GLY A 305 17.00 3.90 14.39
N ALA A 306 18.10 3.22 14.72
CA ALA A 306 18.11 2.15 15.70
C ALA A 306 18.19 2.68 17.15
N HIS A 307 17.28 2.25 18.02
CA HIS A 307 17.37 2.56 19.46
C HIS A 307 18.42 1.69 20.16
N LEU A 308 19.69 2.12 20.18
CA LEU A 308 20.83 1.28 20.62
C LEU A 308 21.03 1.07 22.15
N GLY A 309 20.06 1.44 23.00
CA GLY A 309 20.21 1.40 24.46
C GLY A 309 20.52 0.00 25.03
N GLY A 310 21.46 -0.09 25.98
CA GLY A 310 21.77 -1.34 26.70
C GLY A 310 22.43 -2.46 25.87
N ARG A 311 22.76 -2.22 24.58
CA ARG A 311 23.28 -3.26 23.68
C ARG A 311 24.75 -3.58 23.93
N ARG A 312 25.12 -4.86 23.78
CA ARG A 312 26.51 -5.33 23.89
C ARG A 312 27.10 -5.57 22.50
N CYS A 313 27.73 -4.54 21.93
CA CYS A 313 28.39 -4.61 20.62
C CYS A 313 29.92 -4.55 20.79
N ARG A 314 30.60 -5.71 20.91
CA ARG A 314 32.08 -5.79 20.89
C ARG A 314 32.54 -6.90 19.95
N GLY A 315 33.43 -6.55 19.01
CA GLY A 315 33.94 -7.46 17.97
C GLY A 315 34.27 -6.72 16.67
N ARG A 316 35.54 -6.80 16.23
CA ARG A 316 36.16 -6.19 15.03
C ARG A 316 36.07 -4.65 14.86
N THR A 317 37.10 -4.11 14.23
CA THR A 317 37.64 -2.73 14.36
C THR A 317 36.74 -1.59 13.84
N SER A 318 35.70 -1.89 13.07
CA SER A 318 34.80 -0.89 12.44
C SER A 318 33.47 -0.68 13.16
N ALA A 319 33.02 -1.62 14.01
CA ALA A 319 31.85 -1.44 14.89
C ALA A 319 32.06 -0.29 15.92
N ARG A 320 33.32 0.08 16.17
CA ARG A 320 33.71 1.21 17.04
C ARG A 320 33.22 2.58 16.55
N ARG A 321 32.95 2.79 15.25
CA ARG A 321 32.41 4.07 14.75
C ARG A 321 30.89 4.15 14.85
N ILE A 322 30.20 3.03 14.67
CA ILE A 322 28.73 2.95 14.70
C ILE A 322 28.19 2.93 16.13
N CYS A 323 28.90 2.29 17.08
CA CYS A 323 28.44 2.14 18.46
C CYS A 323 29.02 3.16 19.46
N ARG A 324 29.83 4.13 19.02
CA ARG A 324 30.18 5.32 19.82
C ARG A 324 29.19 6.46 19.56
N GLY A 325 27.89 6.13 19.50
CA GLY A 325 26.79 7.08 19.60
C GLY A 325 26.67 7.60 21.03
N ARG A 326 27.68 8.33 21.51
CA ARG A 326 27.50 9.21 22.67
C ARG A 326 26.86 10.49 22.16
N THR A 327 25.72 10.84 22.75
CA THR A 327 25.36 12.15 23.38
C THR A 327 26.36 13.33 23.35
N SER A 328 27.63 13.14 22.99
CA SER A 328 28.65 14.17 22.83
C SER A 328 28.89 14.62 21.38
N ALA A 329 28.34 13.94 20.36
CA ALA A 329 28.39 14.40 18.97
C ALA A 329 27.53 15.66 18.73
N LEU A 330 26.44 15.83 19.47
CA LEU A 330 25.61 17.04 19.39
C LEU A 330 26.32 18.29 19.93
N ARG A 331 27.19 18.17 20.95
CA ARG A 331 27.97 19.32 21.46
C ARG A 331 29.14 19.70 20.54
N ARG A 332 29.77 18.74 19.86
CA ARG A 332 30.87 19.03 18.92
C ARG A 332 30.42 19.43 17.51
N CYS A 333 29.26 18.97 17.03
CA CYS A 333 28.70 19.45 15.77
C CYS A 333 28.07 20.85 15.90
N LYS A 334 27.48 21.21 17.05
CA LYS A 334 27.06 22.59 17.30
C LYS A 334 28.26 23.54 17.40
N ALA A 335 29.36 23.12 18.05
CA ALA A 335 30.61 23.90 18.10
C ALA A 335 31.33 24.00 16.74
N ARG A 336 31.35 22.94 15.92
CA ARG A 336 31.98 22.98 14.58
C ARG A 336 31.14 23.71 13.52
N ASN A 337 29.81 23.70 13.60
CA ASN A 337 28.98 24.52 12.72
C ASN A 337 28.97 26.00 13.13
N LEU A 338 29.08 26.31 14.43
CA LEU A 338 29.33 27.69 14.87
C LEU A 338 30.73 28.17 14.42
N ALA A 339 31.76 27.33 14.57
CA ALA A 339 33.12 27.66 14.12
C ALA A 339 33.26 27.74 12.58
N ARG A 340 32.53 26.92 11.81
CA ARG A 340 32.51 27.02 10.34
C ARG A 340 31.72 28.23 9.85
N ARG A 341 30.65 28.65 10.55
CA ARG A 341 29.94 29.89 10.24
C ARG A 341 30.76 31.14 10.59
N THR A 342 31.52 31.13 11.69
CA THR A 342 32.44 32.24 12.02
C THR A 342 33.70 32.26 11.17
N CYS A 343 34.21 31.11 10.71
CA CYS A 343 35.37 31.08 9.81
C CYS A 343 34.99 31.45 8.36
N LYS A 344 33.80 31.04 7.88
CA LYS A 344 33.29 31.46 6.56
C LYS A 344 32.90 32.94 6.55
N ALA A 345 32.44 33.51 7.66
CA ALA A 345 32.20 34.95 7.82
C ALA A 345 33.49 35.77 7.93
N ARG A 346 34.55 35.23 8.57
CA ARG A 346 35.87 35.89 8.61
C ARG A 346 36.58 35.89 7.25
N HIS A 347 36.43 34.83 6.46
CA HIS A 347 37.06 34.75 5.13
C HIS A 347 36.39 35.70 4.12
N SER A 348 35.06 35.85 4.17
CA SER A 348 34.34 36.81 3.31
C SER A 348 34.48 38.27 3.77
N PHE A 349 34.76 38.52 5.06
CA PHE A 349 35.13 39.86 5.55
C PHE A 349 36.57 40.24 5.17
N LEU A 350 37.53 39.31 5.25
CA LEU A 350 38.92 39.54 4.83
C LEU A 350 39.08 39.71 3.32
N GLN A 351 38.29 39.03 2.49
CA GLN A 351 38.25 39.29 1.04
C GLN A 351 37.68 40.68 0.72
N ARG A 352 36.61 41.12 1.39
CA ARG A 352 36.05 42.47 1.21
C ARG A 352 36.96 43.60 1.68
N CYS A 353 37.77 43.40 2.73
CA CYS A 353 38.76 44.38 3.15
C CYS A 353 39.97 44.46 2.20
N ARG A 354 40.33 43.36 1.53
CA ARG A 354 41.41 43.33 0.53
C ARG A 354 41.01 43.97 -0.81
N GLU A 355 39.73 43.88 -1.17
CA GLU A 355 39.16 44.58 -2.33
C GLU A 355 38.97 46.09 -2.07
N ARG A 356 38.66 46.52 -0.83
CA ARG A 356 38.58 47.96 -0.49
C ARG A 356 39.93 48.65 -0.38
N THR A 357 41.01 47.94 -0.03
CA THR A 357 42.35 48.53 0.07
C THR A 357 43.07 48.66 -1.27
N SER A 358 42.65 47.91 -2.29
CA SER A 358 43.16 48.04 -3.67
C SER A 358 42.44 49.10 -4.50
N ALA A 359 41.30 49.61 -4.02
CA ALA A 359 40.57 50.74 -4.62
C ALA A 359 41.04 52.13 -4.11
N TRP A 360 41.92 52.18 -3.09
CA TRP A 360 42.50 53.42 -2.56
C TRP A 360 43.96 53.68 -3.02
N ARG A 361 44.49 52.81 -3.89
CA ARG A 361 45.81 52.94 -4.54
C ARG A 361 45.71 52.91 -6.06
N ARG A 362 44.70 53.58 -6.60
CA ARG A 362 44.63 54.00 -8.00
C ARG A 362 44.17 55.44 -8.05
#